data_AF-A0A3D1BP57-F1
#
_entry.id   AF-A0A3D1BP57-F1
#
_cell.length_a   1.000
_cell.length_b   1.000
_cell.length_c   1.000
_cell.angle_alpha   90.00
_cell.angle_beta   90.00
_cell.angle_gamma   90.00
#
_symmetry.space_group_name_H-M   'P 1'
#
loop_
_entity.id
_entity.type
_entity.pdbx_description
1 polymer ?
#
loop_
_entity_poly.entity_id
_entity_poly.type
_entity_poly.pdbx_seq_one_letter_code
_entity_poly.pdbx_strand_id
1 'polypeptide(L)' 'MKSYNITTLDDFIIRRQKDYPEAKGEFSRLLHHIGTAAKMVASKIRKAGLADILGRAGKINVQGEDQQKLDV' A
#
# COMPACT_ATOMS: atom_id res chain seq x y z
N MET A 1 9.39 -19.25 -27.34
CA MET A 1 9.26 -18.03 -26.51
C MET A 1 9.88 -18.30 -25.14
N LYS A 2 10.80 -17.45 -24.65
CA LYS A 2 11.25 -17.54 -23.26
C LYS A 2 10.09 -17.18 -22.35
N SER A 3 9.67 -18.11 -21.48
CA SER A 3 8.68 -17.82 -20.44
C SER A 3 9.37 -17.03 -19.34
N TYR A 4 8.93 -15.79 -19.12
CA TYR A 4 9.36 -15.00 -17.96
C TYR A 4 8.52 -15.43 -16.75
N ASN A 5 9.16 -16.09 -15.78
CA ASN A 5 8.51 -16.46 -14.53
C ASN A 5 8.48 -15.24 -13.59
N ILE A 6 7.50 -14.35 -13.81
CA ILE A 6 7.27 -13.20 -12.93
C ILE A 6 6.49 -13.69 -11.72
N THR A 7 7.02 -13.43 -10.52
CA THR A 7 6.28 -13.65 -9.27
C THR A 7 5.82 -12.29 -8.75
N THR A 8 4.51 -12.08 -8.70
CA THR A 8 3.94 -10.87 -8.10
C THR A 8 3.98 -10.94 -6.58
N LEU A 9 3.74 -9.81 -5.91
CA LEU A 9 3.58 -9.79 -4.46
C LEU A 9 2.45 -10.72 -4.00
N ASP A 10 1.34 -10.73 -4.73
CA ASP A 10 0.19 -11.60 -4.42
C ASP A 10 0.55 -13.09 -4.60
N ASP A 11 1.28 -13.44 -5.68
CA ASP A 11 1.77 -14.81 -5.89
C ASP A 11 2.70 -15.25 -4.76
N PHE A 12 3.59 -14.36 -4.33
CA PHE A 12 4.50 -14.63 -3.22
C PHE A 12 3.72 -14.88 -1.93
N ILE A 13 2.77 -14.02 -1.58
CA ILE A 13 1.94 -14.14 -0.37
C ILE A 13 1.17 -15.46 -0.38
N ILE A 14 0.52 -15.81 -1.49
CA ILE A 14 -0.24 -17.06 -1.62
C ILE A 14 0.68 -18.28 -1.50
N ARG A 15 1.85 -18.27 -2.15
CA ARG A 15 2.83 -19.36 -2.03
C ARG A 15 3.31 -19.53 -0.59
N ARG A 16 3.61 -18.43 0.11
CA ARG A 16 4.04 -18.48 1.51
C ARG A 16 2.95 -18.96 2.46
N GLN A 17 1.68 -18.62 2.21
CA GLN A 17 0.60 -19.15 3.04
C GLN A 17 0.52 -20.68 2.98
N LYS A 18 0.79 -21.29 1.81
CA LYS A 18 0.77 -22.75 1.65
C LYS A 18 1.82 -23.47 2.49
N ASP A 19 2.88 -22.77 2.90
CA ASP A 19 3.90 -23.30 3.80
C ASP A 19 3.37 -23.51 5.24
N TYR A 20 2.18 -22.97 5.55
CA TYR A 20 1.55 -23.03 6.88
C TYR A 20 0.12 -23.61 6.77
N PRO A 21 -0.06 -24.93 6.97
CA PRO A 21 -1.35 -25.61 6.82
C PRO A 21 -2.48 -25.04 7.68
N GLU A 22 -2.15 -24.50 8.86
CA GLU A 22 -3.11 -23.88 9.79
C GLU A 22 -3.52 -22.44 9.39
N ALA A 23 -2.90 -21.87 8.35
CA ALA A 23 -3.12 -20.48 7.98
C ALA A 23 -4.48 -20.28 7.31
N LYS A 24 -5.37 -19.57 8.02
CA LYS A 24 -6.72 -19.20 7.55
C LYS A 24 -6.75 -18.07 6.51
N GLY A 25 -5.60 -17.46 6.21
CA GLY A 25 -5.44 -16.43 5.19
C GLY A 25 -5.75 -14.99 5.62
N GLU A 26 -6.04 -14.74 6.90
CA GLU A 26 -6.28 -13.39 7.41
C GLU A 26 -5.05 -12.49 7.24
N PHE A 27 -3.86 -12.99 7.55
CA PHE A 27 -2.61 -12.26 7.36
C PHE A 27 -2.34 -11.98 5.87
N SER A 28 -2.57 -12.96 4.99
CA SER A 28 -2.44 -12.77 3.54
C SER A 28 -3.38 -11.66 3.03
N ARG A 29 -4.60 -11.61 3.54
CA ARG A 29 -5.59 -10.59 3.20
C ARG A 29 -5.18 -9.20 3.70
N LEU A 30 -4.63 -9.12 4.91
CA LEU A 30 -4.05 -7.88 5.45
C LEU A 30 -2.93 -7.35 4.55
N LEU A 31 -1.99 -8.21 4.16
CA LEU A 31 -0.89 -7.83 3.26
C LEU A 31 -1.39 -7.36 1.89
N HIS A 32 -2.42 -8.02 1.34
CA HIS A 32 -3.05 -7.60 0.09
C HIS A 32 -3.69 -6.20 0.19
N HIS A 33 -4.38 -5.91 1.31
CA HIS A 33 -4.94 -4.58 1.56
C HIS A 33 -3.85 -3.51 1.69
N ILE A 34 -2.75 -3.81 2.39
CA ILE A 34 -1.58 -2.92 2.49
C ILE A 34 -1.02 -2.63 1.09
N GLY A 35 -0.83 -3.66 0.26
CA GLY A 35 -0.35 -3.50 -1.11
C GLY A 35 -1.27 -2.62 -1.97
N THR A 36 -2.58 -2.75 -1.79
CA THR A 36 -3.57 -1.91 -2.48
C THR A 36 -3.50 -0.46 -2.01
N ALA A 37 -3.48 -0.22 -0.70
CA ALA A 37 -3.36 1.12 -0.13
C ALA A 37 -2.06 1.80 -0.59
N ALA A 38 -0.94 1.09 -0.62
CA ALA A 38 0.33 1.60 -1.11
C ALA A 38 0.26 2.02 -2.59
N LYS A 39 -0.39 1.22 -3.44
CA LYS A 39 -0.62 1.57 -4.86
C LYS A 39 -1.49 2.82 -5.01
N MET A 40 -2.50 2.99 -4.16
CA MET A 40 -3.36 4.19 -4.14
C MET A 40 -2.56 5.43 -3.74
N VAL A 41 -1.77 5.36 -2.67
CA VAL A 41 -0.90 6.46 -2.22
C VAL A 41 0.11 6.82 -3.32
N ALA A 42 0.78 5.82 -3.92
CA ALA A 42 1.71 6.06 -5.02
C ALA A 42 1.04 6.72 -6.24
N SER A 43 -0.22 6.37 -6.52
CA SER A 43 -1.02 7.02 -7.57
C SER A 43 -1.30 8.49 -7.25
N LYS A 44 -1.68 8.80 -6.01
CA LYS A 44 -1.86 10.18 -5.54
C LYS A 44 -0.55 10.97 -5.66
N ILE A 45 0.56 10.45 -5.13
CA ILE A 45 1.88 11.10 -5.18
C ILE A 45 2.31 11.41 -6.62
N ARG A 46 2.17 10.45 -7.54
CA ARG A 46 2.53 10.67 -8.96
C ARG A 46 1.72 11.77 -9.64
N LYS A 47 0.54 12.09 -9.12
CA LYS A 47 -0.35 13.14 -9.64
C LYS A 47 -0.33 14.41 -8.77
N ALA A 48 0.54 14.49 -7.77
CA ALA A 48 0.52 15.58 -6.78
C ALA A 48 0.78 16.96 -7.39
N GLY A 49 1.54 17.05 -8.47
CA GLY A 49 1.74 18.32 -9.20
C GLY A 49 0.55 18.75 -10.06
N LEU A 50 -0.44 17.86 -10.25
CA LEU A 50 -1.63 18.08 -11.09
C LEU A 50 -2.94 18.08 -10.28
N ALA A 51 -2.88 17.71 -9.00
CA ALA A 51 -4.01 17.62 -8.08
C ALA A 51 -3.73 18.46 -6.83
N ASP A 52 -4.77 19.04 -6.21
CA ASP A 52 -4.64 19.89 -5.01
C ASP A 52 -4.39 19.08 -3.72
N ILE A 53 -3.38 18.22 -3.73
CA ILE A 53 -2.99 17.35 -2.61
C ILE A 53 -1.67 17.79 -1.94
N LEU A 54 -1.07 18.88 -2.43
CA LEU A 54 0.10 19.51 -1.83
C LEU A 54 -0.33 20.62 -0.85
N GLY A 55 0.47 20.84 0.19
CA GLY A 55 0.24 21.87 1.20
C GLY A 55 -0.35 21.35 2.51
N ARG A 56 -0.57 22.27 3.46
CA ARG A 56 -1.01 21.95 4.82
C ARG A 56 -2.49 21.52 4.85
N ALA A 57 -2.80 20.50 5.64
CA ALA A 57 -4.16 20.07 5.95
C ALA A 57 -4.85 20.99 6.98
N GLY A 58 -4.11 21.92 7.59
CA GLY A 58 -4.62 22.85 8.60
C GLY A 58 -4.93 22.19 9.94
N LYS A 59 -4.35 21.01 10.20
CA LYS A 59 -4.50 20.27 11.46
C LYS A 59 -3.12 19.96 12.03
N ILE A 60 -3.03 20.01 13.36
CA ILE A 60 -1.85 19.60 14.12
C ILE A 60 -2.11 18.18 14.64
N ASN A 61 -1.16 17.26 14.44
CA ASN A 61 -1.27 15.91 14.97
C ASN A 61 -0.96 15.86 16.48
N VAL A 62 -1.13 14.68 17.11
CA VAL A 62 -0.87 14.51 18.55
C VAL A 62 0.62 14.69 18.90
N GLN A 63 1.50 14.72 17.91
CA GLN A 63 2.94 14.96 18.01
C GLN A 63 3.31 16.45 17.88
N GLY A 64 2.35 17.33 17.59
CA GLY A 64 2.59 18.78 17.44
C GLY A 64 3.04 19.21 16.04
N GLU A 65 2.92 18.35 15.03
CA GLU A 65 3.35 18.62 13.65
C GLU A 65 2.18 19.13 12.79
N ASP A 66 2.46 20.09 11.90
CA ASP A 66 1.52 20.53 10.86
C ASP A 66 1.33 19.41 9.81
N GLN A 67 0.17 18.76 9.82
CA GLN A 67 -0.13 17.70 8.86
C GLN A 67 -0.26 18.26 7.44
N GLN A 68 0.21 17.50 6.46
CA GLN A 68 0.02 17.79 5.05
C GLN A 68 -1.29 17.21 4.53
N LYS A 69 -1.83 17.77 3.44
CA LYS A 69 -3.07 17.27 2.80
C LYS A 69 -2.96 15.79 2.39
N LEU A 70 -1.75 15.31 2.09
CA LEU A 70 -1.51 13.91 1.75
C LEU A 70 -1.56 12.96 2.96
N ASP A 71 -1.36 13.48 4.17
CA ASP A 71 -1.37 12.69 5.40
C ASP A 71 -2.79 12.33 5.87
N VAL A 72 -3.82 12.88 5.22
CA VAL A 72 -5.25 12.73 5.52
C VAL A 72 -5.96 11.95 4.40
#